data_AF-A0A7J7TPU7-F1
#
_entry.id   AF-A0A7J7TPU7-F1
#
_cell.length_a   1.000
_cell.length_b   1.000
_cell.length_c   1.000
_cell.angle_alpha   90.00
_cell.angle_beta   90.00
_cell.angle_gamma   90.00
#
_symmetry.space_group_name_H-M   'P 1'
#
loop_
_entity.id
_entity.type
_entity.pdbx_description
1 polymer ?
#
loop_
_entity_poly.entity_id
_entity_poly.type
_entity_poly.pdbx_seq_one_letter_code
_entity_poly.pdbx_strand_id
1 'polypeptide(L)'
;MLQSLAGSACGRLAQRHRPACCFALLVLGYLLYLVFGAVVFSSVELPHEDLLRQELRQLKRRFLERHACLAEPQLERFLGRVLEASNYGVSALGNASGRWNWDFTSALFFASTVLSTTGYGHTVPLSDGGKAFCIVYSVIGIPFTLLFLTAVVQRVTLQVSRRPVLYAHLRWGLPRRRAALAHALLLGAAAAAAFFFVPAAVFSALEDDWNFLESFYFCFISLSTIGLGDYVPGEGYNQRFRELYKLGITCYLLLGLVAMLVVLETFCELQELKAFRKMFYVKKDPDEDQLHIMEHDQLSFSSIADQAAGGKEDQKPDGEPFVGPEAPASALANGSPQR
;
A
#
# COMPACT_ATOMS: atom_id res chain seq x y z
N MET A 1 36.37 -38.79 21.63
CA MET A 1 36.28 -37.32 21.54
C MET A 1 35.99 -36.78 20.14
N LEU A 2 36.45 -37.41 19.04
CA LEU A 2 36.22 -36.88 17.68
C LEU A 2 34.79 -37.08 17.11
N GLN A 3 34.04 -38.11 17.53
CA GLN A 3 32.66 -38.33 17.09
C GLN A 3 31.64 -37.31 17.66
N SER A 4 31.96 -36.67 18.79
CA SER A 4 31.10 -35.63 19.38
C SER A 4 31.23 -34.28 18.66
N LEU A 5 32.39 -34.00 18.06
CA LEU A 5 32.64 -32.76 17.33
C LEU A 5 31.99 -32.75 15.94
N ALA A 6 31.93 -33.87 15.23
CA ALA A 6 31.30 -33.97 13.92
C ALA A 6 29.77 -33.75 13.95
N GLY A 7 29.08 -34.30 14.96
CA GLY A 7 27.65 -34.04 15.18
C GLY A 7 27.36 -32.56 15.50
N SER A 8 28.27 -31.89 16.21
CA SER A 8 28.14 -30.47 16.53
C SER A 8 28.42 -29.54 15.34
N ALA A 9 29.29 -29.93 14.40
CA ALA A 9 29.58 -29.15 13.19
C ALA A 9 28.45 -29.23 12.15
N CYS A 10 27.90 -30.43 11.93
CA CYS A 10 26.75 -30.62 11.03
C CYS A 10 25.48 -29.95 11.57
N GLY A 11 25.26 -30.01 12.89
CA GLY A 11 24.17 -29.29 13.56
C GLY A 11 24.29 -27.76 13.44
N ARG A 12 25.51 -27.22 13.59
CA ARG A 12 25.78 -25.77 13.41
C ARG A 12 25.60 -25.31 11.96
N LEU A 13 26.01 -26.12 10.97
CA LEU A 13 25.83 -25.81 9.54
C LEU A 13 24.34 -25.86 9.15
N ALA A 14 23.61 -26.88 9.60
CA ALA A 14 22.17 -27.00 9.40
C ALA A 14 21.40 -25.83 10.05
N GLN A 15 21.85 -25.37 11.23
CA GLN A 15 21.26 -24.21 11.91
C GLN A 15 21.57 -22.88 11.20
N ARG A 16 22.72 -22.78 10.52
CA ARG A 16 23.13 -21.61 9.72
C ARG A 16 22.33 -21.46 8.42
N HIS A 17 21.99 -22.57 7.76
CA HIS A 17 21.18 -22.57 6.53
C HIS A 17 19.67 -22.65 6.76
N ARG A 18 19.21 -22.95 7.99
CA ARG A 18 17.79 -23.04 8.35
C ARG A 18 16.93 -21.85 7.88
N PRO A 19 17.27 -20.57 8.10
CA PRO A 19 16.44 -19.46 7.63
C PRO A 19 16.36 -19.37 6.10
N ALA A 20 17.46 -19.68 5.40
CA ALA A 20 17.48 -19.73 3.94
C ALA A 20 16.62 -20.88 3.38
N CYS A 21 16.66 -22.06 4.00
CA CYS A 21 15.78 -23.17 3.67
C CYS A 21 14.30 -22.84 3.97
N CYS A 22 14.00 -22.23 5.12
CA CYS A 22 12.64 -21.79 5.46
C CYS A 22 12.12 -20.75 4.45
N PHE A 23 12.95 -19.80 4.04
CA PHE A 23 12.59 -18.83 3.00
C PHE A 23 12.36 -19.51 1.64
N ALA A 24 13.23 -20.43 1.23
CA ALA A 24 13.05 -21.20 0.00
C ALA A 24 11.75 -22.03 0.02
N LEU A 25 11.40 -22.63 1.16
CA LEU A 25 10.14 -23.34 1.35
C LEU A 25 8.92 -22.40 1.29
N LEU A 26 9.03 -21.17 1.81
CA LEU A 26 7.98 -20.15 1.68
C LEU A 26 7.76 -19.76 0.22
N VAL A 27 8.84 -19.51 -0.52
CA VAL A 27 8.79 -19.19 -1.96
C VAL A 27 8.19 -20.35 -2.74
N LEU A 28 8.65 -21.59 -2.49
CA LEU A 28 8.09 -22.78 -3.14
C LEU A 28 6.59 -22.95 -2.81
N GLY A 29 6.21 -22.78 -1.53
CA GLY A 29 4.82 -22.84 -1.11
C GLY A 29 3.94 -21.78 -1.80
N TYR A 30 4.46 -20.56 -1.96
CA TYR A 30 3.77 -19.49 -2.70
C TYR A 30 3.62 -19.82 -4.20
N LEU A 31 4.66 -20.35 -4.84
CA LEU A 31 4.60 -20.80 -6.23
C LEU A 31 3.57 -21.93 -6.41
N LEU A 32 3.54 -22.91 -5.51
CA LEU A 32 2.54 -23.97 -5.52
C LEU A 32 1.13 -23.42 -5.31
N TYR A 33 0.95 -22.42 -4.44
CA TYR A 33 -0.33 -21.75 -4.24
C TYR A 33 -0.81 -21.01 -5.51
N LEU A 34 0.10 -20.37 -6.25
CA LEU A 34 -0.22 -19.76 -7.55
C LEU A 34 -0.61 -20.80 -8.60
N VAL A 35 0.13 -21.91 -8.70
CA VAL A 35 -0.21 -23.01 -9.63
C VAL A 35 -1.56 -23.62 -9.27
N PHE A 36 -1.83 -23.84 -7.99
CA PHE A 36 -3.14 -24.30 -7.52
C PHE A 36 -4.26 -23.34 -7.94
N GLY A 37 -4.10 -22.04 -7.68
CA GLY A 37 -5.06 -21.02 -8.10
C GLY A 37 -5.27 -21.01 -9.61
N ALA A 38 -4.20 -21.09 -10.41
CA ALA A 38 -4.27 -21.11 -11.87
C ALA A 38 -5.06 -22.33 -12.39
N VAL A 39 -4.83 -23.53 -11.83
CA VAL A 39 -5.58 -24.74 -12.20
C VAL A 39 -7.06 -24.59 -11.85
N VAL A 40 -7.39 -24.09 -10.65
CA VAL A 40 -8.78 -23.90 -10.23
C VAL A 40 -9.48 -22.88 -11.13
N PHE A 41 -8.93 -21.68 -11.31
CA PHE A 41 -9.52 -20.65 -12.18
C PHE A 41 -9.66 -21.14 -13.62
N SER A 42 -8.64 -21.78 -14.18
CA SER A 42 -8.71 -22.32 -15.54
C SER A 42 -9.81 -23.38 -15.67
N SER A 43 -9.98 -24.26 -14.67
CA SER A 43 -11.01 -25.29 -14.72
C SER A 43 -12.44 -24.75 -14.58
N VAL A 44 -12.62 -23.66 -13.83
CA VAL A 44 -13.94 -23.07 -13.55
C VAL A 44 -14.37 -22.07 -14.64
N GLU A 45 -13.44 -21.21 -15.10
CA GLU A 45 -13.76 -20.09 -16.01
C GLU A 45 -13.69 -20.49 -17.49
N LEU A 46 -12.81 -21.41 -17.89
CA LEU A 46 -12.62 -21.74 -19.31
C LEU A 46 -13.91 -22.23 -20.01
N PRO A 47 -14.77 -23.07 -19.39
CA PRO A 47 -16.03 -23.46 -20.01
C PRO A 47 -16.99 -22.28 -20.24
N HIS A 48 -17.02 -21.32 -19.31
CA HIS A 48 -17.86 -20.12 -19.40
C HIS A 48 -17.33 -19.16 -20.49
N GLU A 49 -16.01 -18.99 -20.58
CA GLU A 49 -15.37 -18.22 -21.65
C GLU A 49 -15.68 -18.81 -23.04
N ASP A 50 -15.61 -20.13 -23.19
CA ASP A 50 -15.91 -20.81 -24.44
C ASP A 50 -17.38 -20.66 -24.83
N LEU A 51 -18.30 -20.76 -23.87
CA LEU A 51 -19.73 -20.50 -24.09
C LEU A 51 -19.96 -19.06 -24.55
N LEU A 52 -19.41 -18.07 -23.85
CA LEU A 52 -19.56 -16.66 -24.19
C LEU A 52 -18.99 -16.35 -25.59
N ARG A 53 -17.84 -16.94 -25.93
CA ARG A 53 -17.25 -16.84 -27.29
C ARG A 53 -18.18 -17.42 -28.35
N GLN A 54 -18.82 -18.54 -28.07
CA GLN A 54 -19.78 -19.14 -29.01
C GLN A 54 -21.01 -18.26 -29.18
N GLU A 55 -21.59 -17.76 -28.09
CA GLU A 55 -22.73 -16.86 -28.12
C GLU A 55 -22.44 -15.58 -28.90
N LEU A 56 -21.27 -14.96 -28.69
CA LEU A 56 -20.86 -13.76 -29.41
C LEU A 56 -20.68 -14.01 -30.91
N ARG A 57 -20.04 -15.13 -31.29
CA ARG A 57 -19.90 -15.53 -32.71
C ARG A 57 -21.26 -15.77 -33.36
N GLN A 58 -22.18 -16.44 -32.65
CA GLN A 58 -23.53 -16.68 -33.14
C GLN A 58 -24.33 -15.37 -33.26
N LEU A 59 -24.19 -14.46 -32.30
CA LEU A 59 -24.84 -13.15 -32.34
C LEU A 59 -24.34 -12.33 -33.54
N LYS A 60 -23.03 -12.28 -33.76
CA LYS A 60 -22.42 -11.58 -34.91
C LYS A 60 -22.93 -12.14 -36.24
N ARG A 61 -22.96 -13.47 -36.39
CA ARG A 61 -23.47 -14.13 -37.61
C ARG A 61 -24.95 -13.81 -37.84
N ARG A 62 -25.80 -13.99 -36.84
CA ARG A 62 -27.23 -13.67 -36.92
C ARG A 62 -27.48 -12.20 -37.28
N PHE A 63 -26.66 -11.30 -36.75
CA PHE A 63 -26.77 -9.86 -37.05
C PHE A 63 -26.43 -9.55 -38.51
N LEU A 64 -25.35 -10.14 -39.05
CA LEU A 64 -24.94 -9.98 -40.45
C LEU A 64 -25.94 -10.63 -41.43
N GLU A 65 -26.47 -11.81 -41.10
CA GLU A 65 -27.51 -12.48 -41.90
C GLU A 65 -28.79 -11.64 -42.02
N ARG A 66 -29.17 -10.95 -40.93
CA ARG A 66 -30.36 -10.09 -40.91
C ARG A 66 -30.16 -8.76 -41.64
N HIS A 67 -28.92 -8.32 -41.84
CA HIS A 67 -28.57 -7.03 -42.44
C HIS A 67 -27.62 -7.23 -43.62
N ALA A 68 -28.16 -7.66 -44.76
CA ALA A 68 -27.39 -7.89 -45.99
C ALA A 68 -26.63 -6.65 -46.51
N CYS A 69 -27.01 -5.44 -46.07
CA CYS A 69 -26.33 -4.19 -46.41
C CYS A 69 -25.04 -3.93 -45.62
N LEU A 70 -24.73 -4.72 -44.59
CA LEU A 70 -23.57 -4.50 -43.72
C LEU A 70 -22.50 -5.58 -43.94
N ALA A 71 -21.30 -5.14 -44.34
CA ALA A 71 -20.17 -6.05 -44.46
C ALA A 71 -19.52 -6.33 -43.09
N GLU A 72 -19.07 -7.57 -42.86
CA GLU A 72 -18.35 -7.97 -41.64
C GLU A 72 -17.21 -7.02 -41.21
N PRO A 73 -16.30 -6.56 -42.09
CA PRO A 73 -15.24 -5.64 -41.69
C PRO A 73 -15.73 -4.24 -41.29
N GLN A 74 -16.90 -3.81 -41.74
CA GLN A 74 -17.49 -2.53 -41.30
C GLN A 74 -18.05 -2.67 -39.87
N LEU A 75 -18.71 -3.80 -39.59
CA LEU A 75 -19.20 -4.11 -38.24
C LEU A 75 -18.04 -4.24 -37.25
N GLU A 76 -16.94 -4.90 -37.62
CA GLU A 76 -15.76 -5.02 -36.76
C GLU A 76 -15.09 -3.67 -36.50
N ARG A 77 -14.98 -2.78 -37.50
CA ARG A 77 -14.48 -1.42 -37.27
C ARG A 77 -15.37 -0.64 -36.32
N PHE A 78 -16.68 -0.74 -36.47
CA PHE A 78 -17.64 -0.09 -35.56
C PHE A 78 -17.51 -0.63 -34.14
N LEU A 79 -17.54 -1.96 -33.96
CA LEU A 79 -17.36 -2.61 -32.67
C LEU A 79 -16.02 -2.27 -32.04
N GLY A 80 -14.94 -2.23 -32.84
CA GLY A 80 -13.61 -1.81 -32.37
C GLY A 80 -13.62 -0.40 -31.79
N ARG A 81 -14.29 0.56 -32.43
CA ARG A 81 -14.43 1.93 -31.92
C ARG A 81 -15.30 2.01 -30.67
N VAL A 82 -16.38 1.22 -30.62
CA VAL A 82 -17.25 1.15 -29.43
C VAL A 82 -16.50 0.56 -28.24
N LEU A 83 -15.73 -0.51 -28.46
CA LEU A 83 -14.89 -1.14 -27.43
C LEU A 83 -13.77 -0.20 -26.98
N GLU A 84 -13.13 0.52 -27.91
CA GLU A 84 -12.13 1.54 -27.58
C GLU A 84 -12.72 2.64 -26.69
N ALA A 85 -13.90 3.17 -27.02
CA ALA A 85 -14.58 4.15 -26.19
C ALA A 85 -14.98 3.58 -24.81
N SER A 86 -15.46 2.33 -24.78
CA SER A 86 -15.83 1.64 -23.54
C SER A 86 -14.62 1.43 -22.62
N ASN A 87 -13.44 1.12 -23.16
CA ASN A 87 -12.19 0.99 -22.39
C ASN A 87 -11.77 2.31 -21.72
N TYR A 88 -12.23 3.46 -22.22
CA TYR A 88 -12.04 4.77 -21.59
C TYR A 88 -13.22 5.17 -20.66
N GLY A 89 -14.13 4.24 -20.37
CA GLY A 89 -15.29 4.45 -19.50
C GLY A 89 -16.48 5.10 -20.20
N VAL A 90 -16.46 5.27 -21.53
CA VAL A 90 -17.54 5.93 -22.27
C VAL A 90 -18.44 4.87 -22.92
N SER A 91 -19.64 4.72 -22.37
CA SER A 91 -20.63 3.77 -22.91
C SER A 91 -21.30 4.30 -24.18
N ALA A 92 -21.39 3.44 -25.20
CA ALA A 92 -22.19 3.69 -26.40
C ALA A 92 -23.70 3.40 -26.20
N LEU A 93 -24.07 2.83 -25.06
CA LEU A 93 -25.43 2.40 -24.75
C LEU A 93 -26.16 3.48 -23.92
N GLY A 94 -27.39 3.82 -24.35
CA GLY A 94 -28.29 4.75 -23.65
C GLY A 94 -28.16 6.21 -24.06
N ASN A 95 -29.02 7.07 -23.51
CA ASN A 95 -28.93 8.52 -23.70
C ASN A 95 -27.78 9.08 -22.84
N ALA A 96 -26.56 9.00 -23.36
CA ALA A 96 -25.31 9.33 -22.65
C ALA A 96 -25.08 10.83 -22.39
N SER A 97 -25.99 11.69 -22.84
CA SER A 97 -25.85 13.15 -22.80
C SER A 97 -25.83 13.77 -21.39
N GLY A 98 -26.16 12.99 -20.34
CA GLY A 98 -26.23 13.48 -18.95
C GLY A 98 -25.25 12.84 -17.96
N ARG A 99 -24.33 11.98 -18.38
CA ARG A 99 -23.40 11.28 -17.47
C ARG A 99 -21.97 11.73 -17.66
N TRP A 100 -21.40 12.35 -16.63
CA TRP A 100 -20.01 12.75 -16.60
C TRP A 100 -19.24 11.76 -15.73
N ASN A 101 -18.15 11.21 -16.27
CA ASN A 101 -17.20 10.39 -15.50
C ASN A 101 -16.24 11.25 -14.66
N TRP A 102 -16.16 12.55 -14.97
CA TRP A 102 -15.22 13.50 -14.40
C TRP A 102 -15.92 14.69 -13.74
N ASP A 103 -17.11 14.47 -13.17
CA ASP A 103 -17.65 15.37 -12.14
C ASP A 103 -16.76 15.32 -10.88
N PHE A 104 -16.92 16.28 -9.98
CA PHE A 104 -16.04 16.39 -8.81
C PHE A 104 -16.09 15.16 -7.89
N THR A 105 -17.27 14.56 -7.66
CA THR A 105 -17.37 13.42 -6.73
C THR A 105 -16.81 12.15 -7.35
N SER A 106 -17.03 11.93 -8.65
CA SER A 106 -16.39 10.84 -9.40
C SER A 106 -14.88 11.03 -9.51
N ALA A 107 -14.39 12.26 -9.71
CA ALA A 107 -12.96 12.57 -9.73
C ALA A 107 -12.29 12.36 -8.36
N LEU A 108 -13.00 12.69 -7.27
CA LEU A 108 -12.54 12.41 -5.90
C LEU A 108 -12.47 10.90 -5.63
N PHE A 109 -13.48 10.14 -6.09
CA PHE A 109 -13.48 8.69 -6.02
C PHE A 109 -12.31 8.08 -6.80
N PHE A 110 -12.05 8.57 -8.02
CA PHE A 110 -10.88 8.20 -8.81
C PHE A 110 -9.57 8.50 -8.05
N ALA A 111 -9.40 9.72 -7.55
CA ALA A 111 -8.21 10.12 -6.81
C ALA A 111 -7.98 9.24 -5.57
N SER A 112 -9.04 8.98 -4.79
CA SER A 112 -8.96 8.10 -3.61
C SER A 112 -8.59 6.67 -3.98
N THR A 113 -9.15 6.11 -5.05
CA THR A 113 -8.89 4.72 -5.48
C THR A 113 -7.51 4.52 -6.08
N VAL A 114 -6.95 5.57 -6.72
CA VAL A 114 -5.54 5.60 -7.15
C VAL A 114 -4.62 5.60 -5.93
N LEU A 115 -4.88 6.46 -4.94
CA LEU A 115 -4.03 6.56 -3.74
C LEU A 115 -4.16 5.36 -2.80
N SER A 116 -5.32 4.71 -2.73
CA SER A 116 -5.53 3.46 -1.99
C SER A 116 -4.99 2.24 -2.74
N THR A 117 -4.48 2.42 -3.96
CA THR A 117 -3.99 1.36 -4.85
C THR A 117 -5.05 0.32 -5.23
N THR A 118 -6.34 0.67 -5.12
CA THR A 118 -7.45 -0.19 -5.56
C THR A 118 -7.60 -0.15 -7.08
N GLY A 119 -7.66 1.05 -7.68
CA GLY A 119 -7.55 1.23 -9.13
C GLY A 119 -8.53 0.43 -10.02
N TYR A 120 -9.85 0.58 -9.83
CA TYR A 120 -10.87 -0.16 -10.59
C TYR A 120 -10.81 -0.08 -12.13
N GLY A 121 -10.18 0.94 -12.71
CA GLY A 121 -10.04 1.03 -14.17
C GLY A 121 -11.31 1.38 -14.98
N HIS A 122 -12.51 1.40 -14.38
CA HIS A 122 -13.74 1.89 -15.03
C HIS A 122 -13.66 3.38 -15.48
N THR A 123 -12.85 4.18 -14.78
CA THR A 123 -12.51 5.55 -15.14
C THR A 123 -10.98 5.70 -15.20
N VAL A 124 -10.48 6.17 -16.34
CA VAL A 124 -9.03 6.31 -16.60
C VAL A 124 -8.72 7.64 -17.28
N PRO A 125 -7.57 8.27 -17.00
CA PRO A 125 -7.20 9.53 -17.64
C PRO A 125 -7.01 9.34 -19.15
N LEU A 126 -7.76 10.11 -19.93
CA LEU A 126 -7.76 10.00 -21.39
C LEU A 126 -6.58 10.75 -22.03
N SER A 127 -6.31 11.97 -21.55
CA SER A 127 -5.27 12.83 -22.11
C SER A 127 -3.86 12.45 -21.63
N ASP A 128 -2.85 12.71 -22.46
CA ASP A 128 -1.45 12.48 -22.08
C ASP A 128 -1.04 13.33 -20.87
N GLY A 129 -1.58 14.55 -20.77
CA GLY A 129 -1.42 15.39 -19.59
C GLY A 129 -2.05 14.79 -18.32
N GLY A 130 -3.24 14.20 -18.42
CA GLY A 130 -3.90 13.51 -17.32
C GLY A 130 -3.16 12.25 -16.88
N LYS A 131 -2.60 11.48 -17.83
CA LYS A 131 -1.76 10.32 -17.55
C LYS A 131 -0.46 10.73 -16.85
N ALA A 132 0.23 11.76 -17.35
CA ALA A 132 1.44 12.30 -16.72
C ALA A 132 1.16 12.84 -15.31
N PHE A 133 0.06 13.58 -15.13
CA PHE A 133 -0.37 14.05 -13.81
C PHE A 133 -0.64 12.88 -12.85
N CYS A 134 -1.35 11.84 -13.30
CA CYS A 134 -1.64 10.65 -12.49
C CYS A 134 -0.35 9.96 -12.00
N ILE A 135 0.68 9.86 -12.83
CA ILE A 135 2.00 9.32 -12.44
C ILE A 135 2.61 10.15 -11.30
N VAL A 136 2.74 11.47 -11.49
CA VAL A 136 3.34 12.36 -10.49
C VAL A 136 2.52 12.37 -9.20
N TYR A 137 1.19 12.44 -9.32
CA TYR A 137 0.25 12.40 -8.21
C TYR A 137 0.40 11.10 -7.39
N SER A 138 0.54 9.95 -8.05
CA SER A 138 0.69 8.65 -7.39
C SER A 138 2.04 8.49 -6.69
N VAL A 139 3.13 8.97 -7.31
CA VAL A 139 4.49 8.91 -6.73
C VAL A 139 4.57 9.65 -5.40
N ILE A 140 3.90 10.79 -5.27
CA ILE A 140 3.87 11.58 -4.03
C ILE A 140 2.75 11.09 -3.09
N GLY A 141 1.59 10.79 -3.65
CA GLY A 141 0.39 10.47 -2.90
C GLY A 141 0.40 9.10 -2.24
N ILE A 142 0.96 8.06 -2.88
CA ILE A 142 1.02 6.71 -2.30
C ILE A 142 1.88 6.70 -1.02
N PRO A 143 3.12 7.22 -0.99
CA PRO A 143 3.90 7.32 0.25
C PRO A 143 3.18 8.13 1.34
N PHE A 144 2.54 9.25 0.97
CA PHE A 144 1.77 10.05 1.90
C PHE A 144 0.59 9.27 2.49
N THR A 145 -0.16 8.55 1.66
CA THR A 145 -1.28 7.69 2.09
C THR A 145 -0.78 6.56 2.98
N LEU A 146 0.34 5.92 2.67
CA LEU A 146 0.93 4.88 3.53
C LEU A 146 1.32 5.43 4.91
N LEU A 147 1.91 6.63 4.97
CA LEU A 147 2.22 7.31 6.24
C LEU A 147 0.94 7.62 7.02
N PHE A 148 -0.06 8.19 6.36
CA PHE A 148 -1.37 8.49 6.94
C PHE A 148 -2.04 7.22 7.50
N LEU A 149 -2.17 6.18 6.69
CA LEU A 149 -2.77 4.90 7.09
C LEU A 149 -2.01 4.29 8.27
N THR A 150 -0.68 4.30 8.24
CA THR A 150 0.14 3.78 9.35
C THR A 150 -0.15 4.53 10.65
N ALA A 151 -0.16 5.87 10.61
CA ALA A 151 -0.43 6.69 11.79
C ALA A 151 -1.85 6.44 12.36
N VAL A 152 -2.85 6.38 11.48
CA VAL A 152 -4.24 6.09 11.86
C VAL A 152 -4.37 4.70 12.44
N VAL A 153 -3.86 3.67 11.75
CA VAL A 153 -3.93 2.27 12.19
C VAL A 153 -3.24 2.07 13.53
N GLN A 154 -2.07 2.68 13.76
CA GLN A 154 -1.39 2.61 15.06
C GLN A 154 -2.23 3.24 16.18
N ARG A 155 -2.82 4.42 15.94
CA ARG A 155 -3.67 5.11 16.92
C ARG A 155 -4.95 4.32 17.22
N VAL A 156 -5.61 3.80 16.20
CA VAL A 156 -6.84 3.02 16.34
C VAL A 156 -6.57 1.67 16.99
N THR A 157 -5.52 0.95 16.60
CA THR A 157 -5.14 -0.35 17.19
C THR A 157 -4.81 -0.23 18.68
N LEU A 158 -4.20 0.88 19.11
CA LEU A 158 -3.98 1.15 20.54
C LEU A 158 -5.30 1.21 21.32
N GLN A 159 -6.30 1.87 20.77
CA GLN A 159 -7.61 2.06 21.42
C GLN A 159 -8.47 0.81 21.33
N VAL A 160 -8.56 0.20 20.16
CA VAL A 160 -9.48 -0.90 19.84
C VAL A 160 -8.94 -2.26 20.24
N SER A 161 -7.61 -2.46 20.25
CA SER A 161 -7.00 -3.77 20.52
C SER A 161 -6.21 -3.81 21.83
N ARG A 162 -5.19 -2.94 21.99
CA ARG A 162 -4.27 -3.02 23.14
C ARG A 162 -4.94 -2.73 24.48
N ARG A 163 -5.77 -1.68 24.57
CA ARG A 163 -6.50 -1.32 25.81
C ARG A 163 -7.50 -2.39 26.26
N PRO A 164 -8.41 -2.92 25.42
CA PRO A 164 -9.37 -3.94 25.86
C PRO A 164 -8.73 -5.28 26.19
N VAL A 165 -7.67 -5.69 25.48
CA VAL A 165 -6.93 -6.91 25.84
C VAL A 165 -6.26 -6.75 27.22
N LEU A 166 -5.69 -5.59 27.52
CA LEU A 166 -5.12 -5.30 28.83
C LEU A 166 -6.22 -5.26 29.91
N TYR A 167 -7.35 -4.63 29.62
CA TYR A 167 -8.50 -4.60 30.53
C TYR A 167 -9.01 -6.01 30.81
N ALA A 168 -9.17 -6.86 29.80
CA ALA A 168 -9.61 -8.24 29.97
C ALA A 168 -8.62 -9.07 30.82
N HIS A 169 -7.31 -8.85 30.62
CA HIS A 169 -6.27 -9.49 31.44
C HIS A 169 -6.34 -9.06 32.91
N LEU A 170 -6.48 -7.75 33.17
CA LEU A 170 -6.49 -7.19 34.52
C LEU A 170 -7.80 -7.48 35.27
N ARG A 171 -8.95 -7.38 34.59
CA ARG A 171 -10.28 -7.42 35.23
C ARG A 171 -10.87 -8.82 35.31
N TRP A 172 -10.59 -9.68 34.33
CA TRP A 172 -11.08 -11.07 34.31
C TRP A 172 -9.99 -12.12 34.57
N GLY A 173 -8.73 -11.70 34.76
CA GLY A 173 -7.63 -12.62 35.05
C GLY A 173 -7.28 -13.59 33.91
N LEU A 174 -7.77 -13.34 32.69
CA LEU A 174 -7.46 -14.22 31.55
C LEU A 174 -5.97 -14.14 31.20
N PRO A 175 -5.32 -15.26 30.84
CA PRO A 175 -3.95 -15.21 30.35
C PRO A 175 -3.88 -14.40 29.05
N ARG A 176 -2.87 -13.52 28.94
CA ARG A 176 -2.72 -12.56 27.84
C ARG A 176 -2.84 -13.18 26.44
N ARG A 177 -2.32 -14.40 26.24
CA ARG A 177 -2.41 -15.13 24.96
C ARG A 177 -3.85 -15.47 24.56
N ARG A 178 -4.65 -16.00 25.51
CA ARG A 178 -6.07 -16.33 25.25
C ARG A 178 -6.92 -15.08 25.11
N ALA A 179 -6.68 -14.06 25.94
CA ALA A 179 -7.36 -12.78 25.84
C ALA A 179 -7.11 -12.11 24.47
N ALA A 180 -5.86 -12.08 24.01
CA ALA A 180 -5.49 -11.53 22.70
C ALA A 180 -6.11 -12.32 21.55
N LEU A 181 -6.09 -13.67 21.60
CA LEU A 181 -6.71 -14.50 20.58
C LEU A 181 -8.23 -14.30 20.51
N ALA A 182 -8.92 -14.36 21.65
CA ALA A 182 -10.37 -14.16 21.72
C ALA A 182 -10.76 -12.76 21.23
N HIS A 183 -10.00 -11.74 21.61
CA HIS A 183 -10.23 -10.37 21.14
C HIS A 183 -9.98 -10.23 19.63
N ALA A 184 -8.90 -10.80 19.09
CA ALA A 184 -8.61 -10.76 17.66
C ALA A 184 -9.71 -11.44 16.83
N LEU A 185 -10.19 -12.61 17.27
CA LEU A 185 -11.29 -13.32 16.61
C LEU A 185 -12.61 -12.53 16.69
N LEU A 186 -12.93 -11.95 17.85
CA LEU A 186 -14.12 -11.12 18.02
C LEU A 186 -14.06 -9.86 17.17
N LEU A 187 -12.91 -9.18 17.14
CA LEU A 187 -12.69 -7.98 16.33
C LEU A 187 -12.77 -8.32 14.83
N GLY A 188 -12.18 -9.44 14.41
CA GLY A 188 -12.28 -9.94 13.04
C GLY A 188 -13.72 -10.25 12.64
N ALA A 189 -14.48 -10.93 13.50
CA ALA A 189 -15.89 -11.21 13.25
C ALA A 189 -16.75 -9.95 13.21
N ALA A 190 -16.51 -8.99 14.11
CA ALA A 190 -17.20 -7.70 14.13
C ALA A 190 -16.88 -6.87 12.88
N ALA A 191 -15.62 -6.82 12.46
CA ALA A 191 -15.20 -6.16 11.22
C ALA A 191 -15.79 -6.85 9.99
N ALA A 192 -15.82 -8.18 9.96
CA ALA A 192 -16.46 -8.95 8.89
C ALA A 192 -17.95 -8.57 8.76
N ALA A 193 -18.68 -8.55 9.88
CA ALA A 193 -20.08 -8.14 9.92
C ALA A 193 -20.27 -6.69 9.45
N ALA A 194 -19.50 -5.74 10.00
CA ALA A 194 -19.69 -4.32 9.77
C ALA A 194 -19.21 -3.81 8.40
N PHE A 195 -18.18 -4.42 7.80
CA PHE A 195 -17.57 -3.94 6.56
C PHE A 195 -17.79 -4.85 5.34
N PHE A 196 -18.26 -6.09 5.53
CA PHE A 196 -18.64 -6.98 4.43
C PHE A 196 -20.12 -7.31 4.44
N PHE A 197 -20.66 -7.95 5.49
CA PHE A 197 -22.05 -8.42 5.46
C PHE A 197 -23.08 -7.29 5.44
N VAL A 198 -22.92 -6.28 6.30
CA VAL A 198 -23.84 -5.12 6.33
C VAL A 198 -23.76 -4.31 5.02
N PRO A 199 -22.57 -3.91 4.53
CA PRO A 199 -22.47 -3.21 3.26
C PRO A 199 -22.93 -4.05 2.08
N ALA A 200 -22.66 -5.36 2.04
CA ALA A 200 -23.15 -6.24 0.98
C ALA A 200 -24.69 -6.25 0.92
N ALA A 201 -25.37 -6.31 2.07
CA ALA A 201 -26.82 -6.20 2.13
C ALA A 201 -27.31 -4.83 1.63
N VAL A 202 -26.61 -3.75 2.01
CA VAL A 202 -26.93 -2.39 1.55
C VAL A 202 -26.74 -2.25 0.03
N PHE A 203 -25.61 -2.72 -0.51
CA PHE A 203 -25.33 -2.68 -1.95
C PHE A 203 -26.35 -3.51 -2.74
N SER A 204 -26.70 -4.71 -2.28
CA SER A 204 -27.73 -5.53 -2.93
C SER A 204 -29.13 -4.91 -2.92
N ALA A 205 -29.37 -3.92 -2.05
CA ALA A 205 -30.64 -3.19 -1.99
C ALA A 205 -30.59 -1.85 -2.75
N LEU A 206 -29.39 -1.32 -3.02
CA LEU A 206 -29.19 -0.04 -3.73
C LEU A 206 -28.87 -0.23 -5.21
N GLU A 207 -28.17 -1.31 -5.56
CA GLU A 207 -27.79 -1.64 -6.93
C GLU A 207 -28.74 -2.74 -7.45
N ASP A 208 -29.66 -2.36 -8.34
CA ASP A 208 -30.74 -3.23 -8.83
C ASP A 208 -30.22 -4.49 -9.56
N ASP A 209 -29.06 -4.38 -10.20
CA ASP A 209 -28.44 -5.46 -10.98
C ASP A 209 -27.58 -6.40 -10.13
N TRP A 210 -27.46 -6.17 -8.81
CA TRP A 210 -26.53 -6.90 -7.96
C TRP A 210 -27.26 -7.80 -6.96
N ASN A 211 -26.91 -9.08 -6.96
CA ASN A 211 -27.27 -10.00 -5.90
C ASN A 211 -26.35 -9.87 -4.67
N PHE A 212 -26.69 -10.54 -3.57
CA PHE A 212 -25.91 -10.48 -2.33
C PHE A 212 -24.47 -10.99 -2.49
N LEU A 213 -24.25 -12.04 -3.28
CA LEU A 213 -22.91 -12.60 -3.51
C LEU A 213 -22.05 -11.61 -4.30
N GLU A 214 -22.60 -10.98 -5.34
CA GLU A 214 -21.92 -9.95 -6.13
C GLU A 214 -21.57 -8.73 -5.26
N SER A 215 -22.51 -8.32 -4.40
CA SER A 215 -22.29 -7.23 -3.45
C SER A 215 -21.21 -7.57 -2.41
N PHE A 216 -21.20 -8.80 -1.90
CA PHE A 216 -20.17 -9.27 -0.98
C PHE A 216 -18.80 -9.38 -1.67
N TYR A 217 -18.79 -9.89 -2.90
CA TYR A 217 -17.60 -9.98 -3.73
C TYR A 217 -17.03 -8.59 -4.02
N PHE A 218 -17.86 -7.61 -4.36
CA PHE A 218 -17.48 -6.20 -4.47
C PHE A 218 -16.80 -5.69 -3.20
N CYS A 219 -17.43 -5.88 -2.02
CA CYS A 219 -16.80 -5.48 -0.75
C CYS A 219 -15.43 -6.14 -0.57
N PHE A 220 -15.31 -7.43 -0.88
CA PHE A 220 -14.07 -8.19 -0.80
C PHE A 220 -12.96 -7.63 -1.68
N ILE A 221 -13.18 -7.54 -3.00
CA ILE A 221 -12.15 -7.08 -3.95
C ILE A 221 -11.76 -5.62 -3.71
N SER A 222 -12.67 -4.82 -3.16
CA SER A 222 -12.46 -3.40 -2.90
C SER A 222 -11.61 -3.16 -1.66
N LEU A 223 -11.98 -3.80 -0.54
CA LEU A 223 -11.32 -3.65 0.77
C LEU A 223 -9.97 -4.38 0.84
N SER A 224 -9.77 -5.39 0.00
CA SER A 224 -8.48 -6.06 -0.21
C SER A 224 -7.57 -5.34 -1.22
N THR A 225 -8.02 -4.18 -1.74
CA THR A 225 -7.32 -3.38 -2.76
C THR A 225 -6.92 -4.17 -4.01
N ILE A 226 -7.72 -5.18 -4.39
CA ILE A 226 -7.55 -5.91 -5.66
C ILE A 226 -8.16 -5.07 -6.80
N GLY A 227 -9.38 -4.56 -6.60
CA GLY A 227 -10.04 -3.59 -7.47
C GLY A 227 -10.18 -4.01 -8.94
N LEU A 228 -10.79 -5.16 -9.21
CA LEU A 228 -10.98 -5.66 -10.59
C LEU A 228 -11.84 -4.75 -11.46
N GLY A 229 -12.80 -4.04 -10.87
CA GLY A 229 -13.63 -3.04 -11.56
C GLY A 229 -14.75 -3.59 -12.43
N ASP A 230 -15.00 -4.89 -12.34
CA ASP A 230 -16.19 -5.58 -12.86
C ASP A 230 -17.47 -5.10 -12.17
N TYR A 231 -17.39 -4.84 -10.85
CA TYR A 231 -18.46 -4.22 -10.07
C TYR A 231 -18.00 -2.88 -9.51
N VAL A 232 -18.69 -1.80 -9.89
CA VAL A 232 -18.47 -0.45 -9.34
C VAL A 232 -19.83 0.18 -9.02
N PRO A 233 -20.11 0.51 -7.76
CA PRO A 233 -21.39 1.10 -7.38
C PRO A 233 -21.45 2.55 -7.85
N GLY A 234 -22.66 3.05 -8.09
CA GLY A 234 -22.88 4.41 -8.55
C GLY A 234 -22.85 4.58 -10.07
N GLU A 235 -22.92 3.49 -10.83
CA GLU A 235 -22.91 3.48 -12.30
C GLU A 235 -24.27 3.11 -12.93
N GLY A 236 -25.25 2.70 -12.12
CA GLY A 236 -26.59 2.32 -12.56
C GLY A 236 -27.39 3.44 -13.24
N TYR A 237 -28.42 3.08 -14.01
CA TYR A 237 -29.26 4.05 -14.71
C TYR A 237 -30.20 4.80 -13.79
N ASN A 238 -30.14 6.14 -13.84
CA ASN A 238 -31.07 7.05 -13.15
C ASN A 238 -31.03 6.99 -11.61
N GLN A 239 -29.84 6.78 -11.02
CA GLN A 239 -29.66 6.81 -9.57
C GLN A 239 -29.84 8.24 -9.01
N ARG A 240 -30.85 8.42 -8.17
CA ARG A 240 -31.10 9.68 -7.47
C ARG A 240 -30.01 9.91 -6.41
N PHE A 241 -29.48 11.14 -6.32
CA PHE A 241 -28.40 11.51 -5.39
C PHE A 241 -27.05 10.79 -5.60
N ARG A 242 -26.69 10.45 -6.86
CA ARG A 242 -25.41 9.82 -7.24
C ARG A 242 -24.18 10.47 -6.59
N GLU A 243 -24.12 11.79 -6.54
CA GLU A 243 -22.99 12.55 -5.96
C GLU A 243 -22.74 12.21 -4.48
N LEU A 244 -23.81 12.19 -3.67
CA LEU A 244 -23.72 11.82 -2.25
C LEU A 244 -23.38 10.34 -2.08
N TYR A 245 -23.89 9.50 -2.98
CA TYR A 245 -23.62 8.08 -2.96
C TYR A 245 -22.14 7.78 -3.25
N LYS A 246 -21.56 8.37 -4.31
CA LYS A 246 -20.13 8.29 -4.64
C LYS A 246 -19.24 8.80 -3.51
N LEU A 247 -19.61 9.90 -2.87
CA LEU A 247 -18.92 10.38 -1.68
C LEU A 247 -19.01 9.37 -0.52
N GLY A 248 -20.19 8.80 -0.27
CA GLY A 248 -20.41 7.76 0.73
C GLY A 248 -19.57 6.51 0.50
N ILE A 249 -19.49 6.04 -0.75
CA ILE A 249 -18.65 4.91 -1.16
C ILE A 249 -17.18 5.24 -0.91
N THR A 250 -16.73 6.44 -1.26
CA THR A 250 -15.34 6.87 -1.01
C THR A 250 -14.99 6.82 0.49
N CYS A 251 -15.88 7.32 1.35
CA CYS A 251 -15.74 7.23 2.80
C CYS A 251 -15.76 5.77 3.30
N TYR A 252 -16.64 4.94 2.76
CA TYR A 252 -16.73 3.51 3.08
C TYR A 252 -15.42 2.79 2.76
N LEU A 253 -14.87 2.97 1.55
CA LEU A 253 -13.62 2.33 1.14
C LEU A 253 -12.45 2.78 2.00
N LEU A 254 -12.34 4.07 2.32
CA LEU A 254 -11.28 4.59 3.18
C LEU A 254 -11.38 4.03 4.60
N LEU A 255 -12.56 4.08 5.21
CA LEU A 255 -12.78 3.59 6.58
C LEU A 255 -12.62 2.08 6.68
N GLY A 256 -13.13 1.34 5.69
CA GLY A 256 -13.02 -0.10 5.64
C GLY A 256 -11.59 -0.56 5.39
N LEU A 257 -10.80 0.14 4.56
CA LEU A 257 -9.37 -0.12 4.43
C LEU A 257 -8.65 0.04 5.77
N VAL A 258 -8.92 1.13 6.50
CA VAL A 258 -8.38 1.32 7.85
C VAL A 258 -8.80 0.17 8.78
N ALA A 259 -10.06 -0.25 8.74
CA ALA A 259 -10.54 -1.37 9.56
C ALA A 259 -9.83 -2.69 9.22
N MET A 260 -9.65 -2.99 7.93
CA MET A 260 -8.91 -4.18 7.48
C MET A 260 -7.46 -4.16 7.93
N LEU A 261 -6.79 -3.00 7.86
CA LEU A 261 -5.42 -2.85 8.35
C LEU A 261 -5.32 -2.98 9.87
N VAL A 262 -6.30 -2.49 10.63
CA VAL A 262 -6.37 -2.66 12.10
C VAL A 262 -6.57 -4.12 12.49
N VAL A 263 -7.44 -4.85 11.77
CA VAL A 263 -7.63 -6.28 11.95
C VAL A 263 -6.32 -7.01 11.63
N LEU A 264 -5.71 -6.74 10.46
CA LEU A 264 -4.45 -7.33 10.05
C LEU A 264 -3.34 -7.09 11.07
N GLU A 265 -3.15 -5.85 11.53
CA GLU A 265 -2.18 -5.49 12.56
C GLU A 265 -2.45 -6.26 13.87
N THR A 266 -3.72 -6.38 14.27
CA THR A 266 -4.11 -7.13 15.47
C THR A 266 -3.77 -8.63 15.35
N PHE A 267 -3.99 -9.25 14.18
CA PHE A 267 -3.60 -10.64 13.93
C PHE A 267 -2.07 -10.79 13.86
N CYS A 268 -1.36 -9.88 13.18
CA CYS A 268 0.10 -9.80 13.11
C CYS A 268 0.76 -9.65 14.49
N GLU A 269 0.06 -9.04 15.45
CA GLU A 269 0.53 -8.87 16.81
C GLU A 269 0.42 -10.14 17.68
N LEU A 270 -0.29 -11.19 17.22
CA LEU A 270 -0.44 -12.46 17.94
C LEU A 270 0.90 -13.20 18.07
N GLN A 271 1.13 -13.82 19.23
CA GLN A 271 2.39 -14.52 19.52
C GLN A 271 2.69 -15.65 18.52
N GLU A 272 1.67 -16.39 18.08
CA GLU A 272 1.82 -17.45 17.07
C GLU A 272 2.35 -16.89 15.74
N LEU A 273 1.76 -15.80 15.27
CA LEU A 273 2.12 -15.21 13.98
C LEU A 273 3.48 -14.50 14.06
N LYS A 274 3.81 -13.89 15.21
CA LYS A 274 5.17 -13.38 15.48
C LYS A 274 6.21 -14.49 15.49
N ALA A 275 5.91 -15.64 16.08
CA ALA A 275 6.81 -16.79 16.09
C ALA A 275 7.01 -17.37 14.68
N PHE A 276 5.91 -17.49 13.92
CA PHE A 276 5.95 -17.89 12.52
C PHE A 276 6.78 -16.92 11.67
N ARG A 277 6.54 -15.61 11.78
CA ARG A 277 7.30 -14.57 11.06
C ARG A 277 8.80 -14.65 11.37
N LYS A 278 9.17 -14.79 12.65
CA LYS A 278 10.58 -14.91 13.08
C LYS A 278 11.32 -16.11 12.46
N MET A 279 10.61 -17.12 11.97
CA MET A 279 11.22 -18.29 11.33
C MET A 279 11.87 -17.97 9.97
N PHE A 280 11.37 -16.94 9.28
CA PHE A 280 11.83 -16.55 7.94
C PHE A 280 12.84 -15.40 7.95
N TYR A 281 12.94 -14.65 9.05
CA TYR A 281 13.91 -13.56 9.16
C TYR A 281 15.31 -14.11 9.44
N VAL A 282 16.27 -13.63 8.66
CA VAL A 282 17.69 -13.78 9.00
C VAL A 282 17.92 -13.04 10.32
N LYS A 283 18.37 -13.77 11.34
CA LYS A 283 18.81 -13.15 12.59
C LYS A 283 20.09 -12.38 12.24
N LYS A 284 20.03 -11.05 12.22
CA LYS A 284 21.21 -10.20 12.05
C LYS A 284 22.13 -10.48 13.23
N ASP A 285 23.35 -10.96 12.98
CA ASP A 285 24.31 -11.24 14.05
C ASP A 285 24.73 -9.88 14.68
N PRO A 286 24.67 -9.74 16.01
CA PRO A 286 25.05 -8.49 16.67
C PRO A 286 26.54 -8.15 16.52
N ASP A 287 27.37 -9.12 16.10
CA ASP A 287 28.82 -8.96 15.97
C ASP A 287 29.22 -8.05 14.80
N GLU A 288 28.42 -7.98 13.72
CA GLU A 288 28.69 -7.06 12.59
C GLU A 288 28.40 -5.59 12.96
N ASP A 289 27.38 -5.33 13.78
CA ASP A 289 27.06 -3.96 14.23
C ASP A 289 28.09 -3.45 15.27
N GLN A 290 28.68 -4.34 16.09
CA GLN A 290 29.77 -3.95 16.99
C GLN A 290 31.08 -3.65 16.26
N LEU A 291 31.44 -4.42 15.23
CA LEU A 291 32.62 -4.11 14.41
C LEU A 291 32.46 -2.78 13.66
N HIS A 292 31.28 -2.49 13.12
CA HIS A 292 31.03 -1.24 12.39
C HIS A 292 31.03 0.00 13.31
N ILE A 293 30.59 -0.14 14.57
CA ILE A 293 30.66 0.93 15.57
C ILE A 293 32.11 1.15 16.04
N MET A 294 32.88 0.07 16.23
CA MET A 294 34.30 0.16 16.63
C MET A 294 35.18 0.79 15.54
N GLU A 295 34.94 0.49 14.26
CA GLU A 295 35.66 1.15 13.14
C GLU A 295 35.33 2.64 13.04
N HIS A 296 34.06 3.03 13.22
CA HIS A 296 33.66 4.43 13.18
C HIS A 296 34.26 5.24 14.34
N ASP A 297 34.31 4.67 15.55
CA ASP A 297 34.98 5.31 16.69
C ASP A 297 36.49 5.39 16.47
N GLN A 298 37.16 4.33 15.99
CA GLN A 298 38.61 4.38 15.72
C GLN A 298 39.00 5.41 14.65
N LEU A 299 38.20 5.55 13.58
CA LEU A 299 38.42 6.56 12.54
C LEU A 299 38.15 7.99 13.00
N SER A 300 37.18 8.18 13.91
CA SER A 300 36.90 9.50 14.51
C SER A 300 38.00 9.93 15.49
N PHE A 301 38.56 9.00 16.28
CA PHE A 301 39.66 9.29 17.20
C PHE A 301 41.00 9.49 16.47
N SER A 302 41.28 8.77 15.38
CA SER A 302 42.48 8.99 14.58
C SER A 302 42.45 10.34 13.84
N SER A 303 41.28 10.76 13.34
CA SER A 303 41.11 12.09 12.72
C SER A 303 41.30 13.26 13.69
N ILE A 304 41.00 13.08 14.98
CA ILE A 304 41.19 14.11 16.01
C ILE A 304 42.65 14.13 16.49
N ALA A 305 43.30 12.97 16.58
CA ALA A 305 44.71 12.86 16.95
C ALA A 305 45.64 13.47 15.88
N ASP A 306 45.36 13.26 14.59
CA ASP A 306 46.13 13.84 13.48
C ASP A 306 45.96 15.37 13.39
N GLN A 307 44.77 15.90 13.69
CA GLN A 307 44.56 17.36 13.76
C GLN A 307 45.23 18.02 14.98
N ALA A 308 45.40 17.29 16.08
CA ALA A 308 46.13 17.78 17.26
C ALA A 308 47.66 17.68 17.10
N ALA A 309 48.16 16.75 16.28
CA ALA A 309 49.59 16.53 16.06
C ALA A 309 50.21 17.40 14.94
N GLY A 310 49.41 17.95 14.02
CA GLY A 310 49.89 18.76 12.88
C GLY A 310 50.11 20.25 13.16
N GLY A 311 49.90 20.72 14.40
CA GLY A 311 49.92 22.13 14.76
C GLY A 311 51.20 22.59 15.44
N LYS A 312 52.40 22.38 14.85
CA LYS A 312 53.63 23.10 15.23
C LYS A 312 54.77 22.91 14.23
N GLU A 313 55.52 23.99 14.05
CA GLU A 313 56.78 24.14 13.32
C GLU A 313 56.69 24.45 11.81
N ASP A 314 56.74 25.75 11.50
CA ASP A 314 57.88 26.28 10.76
C ASP A 314 58.12 27.77 11.13
N GLN A 315 59.35 28.07 11.56
CA GLN A 315 59.83 29.40 11.93
C GLN A 315 61.20 29.62 11.29
N LYS A 316 61.43 30.74 10.57
CA LYS A 316 62.66 31.55 10.65
C LYS A 316 62.63 32.86 9.80
N PRO A 317 63.59 33.81 9.93
CA PRO A 317 63.46 35.03 10.76
C PRO A 317 63.81 36.33 9.99
N ASP A 318 63.75 37.50 10.65
CA ASP A 318 64.80 38.54 10.65
C ASP A 318 64.27 39.90 11.16
N GLY A 319 65.06 40.57 12.02
CA GLY A 319 65.03 42.04 12.19
C GLY A 319 64.54 42.60 13.54
N GLU A 320 65.48 42.74 14.47
CA GLU A 320 65.47 43.54 15.73
C GLU A 320 65.04 45.04 15.61
N PRO A 321 65.00 45.87 16.70
CA PRO A 321 64.59 45.62 18.09
C PRO A 321 63.74 46.75 18.75
N PHE A 322 63.01 46.37 19.82
CA PHE A 322 62.85 47.05 21.13
C PHE A 322 62.75 48.60 21.26
N VAL A 323 61.62 49.11 21.77
CA VAL A 323 61.54 50.14 22.85
C VAL A 323 60.23 49.95 23.64
N GLY A 324 60.33 50.06 24.97
CA GLY A 324 59.26 49.90 25.97
C GLY A 324 58.30 51.09 26.15
N PRO A 325 57.68 51.24 27.35
CA PRO A 325 56.24 51.49 27.47
C PRO A 325 55.90 52.92 27.88
N GLU A 326 54.70 53.43 27.54
CA GLU A 326 54.03 54.48 28.32
C GLU A 326 52.55 54.65 27.95
N ALA A 327 51.73 54.84 28.98
CA ALA A 327 50.41 55.48 28.95
C ALA A 327 50.50 56.72 29.89
N PRO A 328 49.51 57.62 30.07
CA PRO A 328 48.25 57.86 29.36
C PRO A 328 47.99 59.39 29.08
N ALA A 329 46.76 59.71 28.68
CA ALA A 329 45.99 60.93 29.01
C ALA A 329 45.81 62.06 27.96
N SER A 330 44.51 62.23 27.61
CA SER A 330 43.71 63.45 27.56
C SER A 330 44.01 64.59 26.56
N ALA A 331 42.91 65.04 25.92
CA ALA A 331 42.42 66.43 25.86
C ALA A 331 42.22 67.03 24.45
N LEU A 332 40.93 67.30 24.19
CA LEU A 332 40.35 68.59 23.76
C LEU A 332 40.40 69.07 22.29
N ALA A 333 39.19 69.53 21.92
CA ALA A 333 38.81 70.63 21.03
C ALA A 333 38.52 70.31 19.55
N ASN A 334 37.26 70.33 19.10
CA ASN A 334 36.34 71.45 18.83
C ASN A 334 36.64 72.18 17.49
N GLY A 335 35.62 72.34 16.62
CA GLY A 335 35.62 73.38 15.57
C GLY A 335 35.43 72.93 14.12
N SER A 336 34.16 73.00 13.67
CA SER A 336 33.59 73.19 12.32
C SER A 336 34.24 74.30 11.43
N PRO A 337 33.73 74.68 10.21
CA PRO A 337 33.00 74.00 9.12
C PRO A 337 33.48 74.38 7.67
N GLN A 338 32.69 73.98 6.65
CA GLN A 338 32.63 74.41 5.23
C GLN A 338 33.60 73.67 4.27
N ARG A 339 33.17 73.09 3.14
CA ARG A 339 32.12 73.48 2.18
C ARG A 339 31.27 72.32 1.71
#